data_AF-A0A9X4MKF9-F1
#
_entry.id   AF-A0A9X4MKF9-F1
#
_cell.length_a   1.000
_cell.length_b   1.000
_cell.length_c   1.000
_cell.angle_alpha   90.00
_cell.angle_beta   90.00
_cell.angle_gamma   90.00
#
_symmetry.space_group_name_H-M   'P 1'
#
loop_
_entity.id
_entity.type
_entity.pdbx_description
1 polymer ?
#
loop_
_entity_poly.entity_id
_entity_poly.type
_entity_poly.pdbx_seq_one_letter_code
_entity_poly.pdbx_strand_id
1 'polypeptide(L)'
;MDAKLKYRAKKIKIVFFDIDDTLRVKTTGYMPESIRQVFKSLKEKGILTGIASGRTPYGIVPEIKALQPDYFAMINGSYVENAKGQVVYHQPMSSELVKSVIDWTKEVGIEYGLLGSKKGTLSARTDRISQVIDLIYDGLETDPEFYKGNDIYQMLTFENDGQKVELPAQLQEDLRTVRWDAISSDIVLKDSSKAAGVAKIVEKLGLKPENVLVFGDELNDIELFEYAGIAIAMGHSHPELQKRADYITKKVEEDGIFDALEKLGMVEKEKKYPQLDVVKAEGPVAHIKTNHGVLNVKLFPEIAPRTVANFVALSKDGYYDGIIFHRIIKDFMIQGGDPTGTGMGGESIYGGSFEDEFSMEAFNLRGALSMANAGPNTNGSQFFIVQNQNFPYNAKELERGGWPKQIAEAYVDNGGTPHLDQRHTVFGHLMDTASFDVLDTIAAVATDSADRPHEDVVIETIEIED
;
A
#
# COMPACT_ATOMS: atom_id res chain seq x y z
N MET A 1 7.32 -0.74 -18.56
CA MET A 1 6.24 0.21 -18.90
C MET A 1 6.81 1.27 -19.84
N ASP A 2 6.23 1.44 -21.04
CA ASP A 2 6.80 2.33 -22.07
C ASP A 2 6.42 3.81 -21.87
N ALA A 3 7.09 4.71 -22.60
CA ALA A 3 6.87 6.15 -22.51
C ALA A 3 5.50 6.59 -23.05
N LYS A 4 4.92 5.86 -24.00
CA LYS A 4 3.60 6.17 -24.58
C LYS A 4 2.50 5.94 -23.55
N LEU A 5 2.59 4.87 -22.77
CA LEU A 5 1.65 4.58 -21.70
C LEU A 5 1.72 5.63 -20.58
N LYS A 6 2.94 6.01 -20.17
CA LYS A 6 3.13 7.10 -19.19
C LYS A 6 2.56 8.43 -19.67
N TYR A 7 2.66 8.73 -20.97
CA TYR A 7 2.07 9.93 -21.55
C TYR A 7 0.53 9.89 -21.54
N ARG A 8 -0.08 8.76 -21.92
CA ARG A 8 -1.54 8.55 -21.82
C ARG A 8 -2.03 8.72 -20.37
N ALA A 9 -1.27 8.23 -19.40
CA ALA A 9 -1.65 8.27 -17.99
C ALA A 9 -1.85 9.70 -17.45
N LYS A 10 -1.18 10.70 -18.03
CA LYS A 10 -1.38 12.13 -17.67
C LYS A 10 -2.80 12.63 -17.95
N LYS A 11 -3.56 11.95 -18.82
CA LYS A 11 -4.96 12.29 -19.13
C LYS A 11 -5.96 11.67 -18.17
N ILE A 12 -5.54 10.73 -17.34
CA ILE A 12 -6.45 9.97 -16.47
C ILE A 12 -7.07 10.90 -15.42
N LYS A 13 -8.38 10.76 -15.26
CA LYS A 13 -9.21 11.49 -14.29
C LYS A 13 -9.98 10.57 -13.37
N ILE A 14 -10.13 9.29 -13.74
CA ILE A 14 -10.78 8.28 -12.92
C ILE A 14 -10.10 6.92 -13.12
N VAL A 15 -9.95 6.18 -12.03
CA VAL A 15 -9.47 4.79 -12.03
C VAL A 15 -10.59 3.88 -11.53
N PHE A 16 -10.94 2.86 -12.31
CA PHE A 16 -11.83 1.80 -11.87
C PHE A 16 -11.07 0.53 -11.53
N PHE A 17 -11.55 -0.15 -10.49
CA PHE A 17 -11.00 -1.40 -10.02
C PHE A 17 -12.10 -2.46 -9.98
N ASP A 18 -11.83 -3.65 -10.53
CA ASP A 18 -12.54 -4.84 -10.07
C ASP A 18 -12.16 -5.15 -8.60
N ILE A 19 -12.95 -6.00 -7.93
CA ILE A 19 -12.74 -6.37 -6.53
C ILE A 19 -11.96 -7.69 -6.43
N ASP A 20 -12.51 -8.76 -7.00
CA ASP A 20 -12.12 -10.12 -6.70
C ASP A 20 -10.88 -10.46 -7.51
N ASP A 21 -9.82 -10.90 -6.84
CA ASP A 21 -8.50 -11.15 -7.43
C ASP A 21 -7.87 -9.90 -8.11
N THR A 22 -8.49 -8.73 -7.99
CA THR A 22 -7.92 -7.43 -8.40
C THR A 22 -7.52 -6.55 -7.22
N LEU A 23 -8.46 -6.18 -6.34
CA LEU A 23 -8.16 -5.45 -5.09
C LEU A 23 -7.85 -6.41 -3.95
N ARG A 24 -8.49 -7.58 -3.94
CA ARG A 24 -8.50 -8.54 -2.84
C ARG A 24 -8.53 -9.96 -3.39
N VAL A 25 -7.71 -10.85 -2.84
CA VAL A 25 -7.74 -12.26 -3.19
C VAL A 25 -9.09 -12.86 -2.82
N LYS A 26 -9.80 -13.43 -3.79
CA LYS A 26 -11.18 -13.90 -3.64
C LYS A 26 -11.30 -14.97 -2.55
N THR A 27 -10.34 -15.89 -2.49
CA THR A 27 -10.37 -17.09 -1.63
C THR A 27 -9.95 -16.84 -0.19
N THR A 28 -8.90 -16.05 0.03
CA THR A 28 -8.34 -15.78 1.36
C THR A 28 -8.89 -14.50 1.97
N GLY A 29 -9.36 -13.60 1.11
CA GLY A 29 -9.73 -12.26 1.48
C GLY A 29 -8.61 -11.31 1.81
N TYR A 30 -7.38 -11.71 1.49
CA TYR A 30 -6.22 -10.86 1.62
C TYR A 30 -6.34 -9.63 0.70
N MET A 31 -6.18 -8.44 1.28
CA MET A 31 -6.07 -7.16 0.57
C MET A 31 -4.79 -6.48 1.05
N PRO A 32 -3.85 -6.10 0.14
CA PRO A 32 -2.63 -5.42 0.52
C PRO A 32 -2.91 -4.08 1.20
N GLU A 33 -2.12 -3.73 2.21
CA GLU A 33 -2.26 -2.43 2.88
C GLU A 33 -1.96 -1.25 1.93
N SER A 34 -1.12 -1.48 0.91
CA SER A 34 -0.82 -0.52 -0.15
C SER A 34 -2.08 -0.05 -0.91
N ILE A 35 -3.17 -0.83 -0.93
CA ILE A 35 -4.43 -0.42 -1.55
C ILE A 35 -5.02 0.81 -0.86
N ARG A 36 -4.94 0.92 0.46
CA ARG A 36 -5.40 2.13 1.17
C ARG A 36 -4.60 3.35 0.75
N GLN A 37 -3.29 3.19 0.64
CA GLN A 37 -2.38 4.23 0.18
C GLN A 37 -2.65 4.63 -1.27
N VAL A 38 -2.98 3.68 -2.15
CA VAL A 38 -3.37 3.96 -3.53
C VAL A 38 -4.59 4.88 -3.58
N PHE A 39 -5.67 4.52 -2.89
CA PHE A 39 -6.89 5.33 -2.88
C PHE A 39 -6.66 6.72 -2.30
N LYS A 40 -5.90 6.82 -1.19
CA LYS A 40 -5.49 8.10 -0.59
C LYS A 40 -4.71 8.95 -1.59
N SER A 41 -3.69 8.39 -2.23
CA SER A 41 -2.80 9.09 -3.17
C SER A 41 -3.55 9.58 -4.41
N LEU A 42 -4.42 8.74 -4.99
CA LEU A 42 -5.24 9.13 -6.14
C LEU A 42 -6.17 10.30 -5.78
N LYS A 43 -6.81 10.26 -4.61
CA LYS A 43 -7.68 11.32 -4.11
C LYS A 43 -6.92 12.64 -3.88
N GLU A 44 -5.72 12.57 -3.29
CA GLU A 44 -4.85 13.74 -3.09
C GLU A 44 -4.41 14.37 -4.42
N LYS A 45 -4.24 13.56 -5.47
CA LYS A 45 -3.97 14.04 -6.84
C LYS A 45 -5.24 14.47 -7.61
N GLY A 46 -6.41 14.44 -6.97
CA GLY A 46 -7.70 14.81 -7.59
C GLY A 46 -8.17 13.82 -8.67
N ILE A 47 -7.71 12.57 -8.61
CA ILE A 47 -8.12 11.49 -9.50
C ILE A 47 -9.24 10.71 -8.80
N LEU A 48 -10.38 10.60 -9.45
CA LEU A 48 -11.53 9.87 -8.93
C LEU A 48 -11.25 8.37 -8.90
N THR A 49 -11.91 7.67 -7.98
CA THR A 49 -11.81 6.22 -7.83
C THR A 49 -13.18 5.58 -7.99
N GLY A 50 -13.23 4.43 -8.64
CA GLY A 50 -14.47 3.71 -8.85
C GLY A 50 -14.30 2.20 -8.70
N ILE A 51 -15.37 1.52 -8.34
CA ILE A 51 -15.46 0.07 -8.30
C ILE A 51 -16.32 -0.41 -9.46
N ALA A 52 -15.87 -1.40 -10.20
CA ALA A 52 -16.62 -2.04 -11.28
C ALA A 52 -16.71 -3.54 -11.01
N SER A 53 -17.85 -4.05 -10.54
CA SER A 53 -17.97 -5.42 -10.05
C SER A 53 -19.29 -6.09 -10.42
N GLY A 54 -19.29 -7.42 -10.47
CA GLY A 54 -20.50 -8.23 -10.57
C GLY A 54 -21.32 -8.28 -9.27
N ARG A 55 -20.71 -7.91 -8.13
CA ARG A 55 -21.36 -7.94 -6.82
C ARG A 55 -22.51 -6.92 -6.71
N THR A 56 -23.50 -7.24 -5.88
CA THR A 56 -24.56 -6.31 -5.47
C THR A 56 -24.07 -5.29 -4.43
N PRO A 57 -24.79 -4.17 -4.19
CA PRO A 57 -24.41 -3.17 -3.19
C PRO A 57 -24.21 -3.74 -1.76
N TYR A 58 -25.03 -4.71 -1.38
CA TYR A 58 -24.90 -5.39 -0.09
C TYR A 58 -23.84 -6.50 -0.09
N GLY A 59 -23.40 -6.99 -1.25
CA GLY A 59 -22.29 -7.93 -1.39
C GLY A 59 -20.89 -7.28 -1.40
N ILE A 60 -20.81 -5.95 -1.45
CA ILE A 60 -19.54 -5.22 -1.31
C ILE A 60 -19.07 -5.28 0.14
N VAL A 61 -17.89 -5.89 0.35
CA VAL A 61 -17.32 -6.14 1.67
C VAL A 61 -16.89 -4.83 2.39
N PRO A 62 -16.92 -4.79 3.74
CA PRO A 62 -16.66 -3.57 4.50
C PRO A 62 -15.31 -2.90 4.22
N GLU A 63 -14.26 -3.69 3.99
CA GLU A 63 -12.91 -3.19 3.70
C GLU A 63 -12.84 -2.42 2.38
N ILE A 64 -13.62 -2.81 1.35
CA ILE A 64 -13.72 -2.08 0.08
C ILE A 64 -14.52 -0.78 0.28
N LYS A 65 -15.60 -0.81 1.08
CA LYS A 65 -16.36 0.41 1.43
C LYS A 65 -15.49 1.40 2.20
N ALA A 66 -14.59 0.92 3.06
CA ALA A 66 -13.68 1.74 3.85
C ALA A 66 -12.65 2.52 2.99
N LEU A 67 -12.40 2.09 1.75
CA LEU A 67 -11.57 2.84 0.78
C LEU A 67 -12.24 4.13 0.31
N GLN A 68 -13.55 4.28 0.54
CA GLN A 68 -14.39 5.40 0.09
C GLN A 68 -14.28 5.71 -1.43
N PRO A 69 -14.53 4.73 -2.33
CA PRO A 69 -14.62 4.99 -3.76
C PRO A 69 -15.66 6.08 -4.10
N ASP A 70 -15.39 6.90 -5.10
CA ASP A 70 -16.29 7.96 -5.54
C ASP A 70 -17.54 7.42 -6.26
N TYR A 71 -17.39 6.27 -6.93
CA TYR A 71 -18.45 5.63 -7.71
C TYR A 71 -18.41 4.11 -7.63
N PHE A 72 -19.57 3.49 -7.84
CA PHE A 72 -19.74 2.05 -7.91
C PHE A 72 -20.58 1.70 -9.14
N ALA A 73 -20.05 0.86 -10.03
CA ALA A 73 -20.77 0.17 -11.10
C ALA A 73 -20.89 -1.31 -10.71
N MET A 74 -22.06 -1.69 -10.20
CA MET A 74 -22.35 -2.97 -9.56
C MET A 74 -23.31 -3.79 -10.41
N ILE A 75 -23.47 -5.07 -10.06
CA ILE A 75 -24.36 -6.00 -10.75
C ILE A 75 -24.08 -6.00 -12.26
N ASN A 76 -22.79 -6.12 -12.61
CA ASN A 76 -22.29 -6.04 -13.97
C ASN A 76 -22.75 -4.76 -14.70
N GLY A 77 -22.73 -3.62 -13.99
CA GLY A 77 -23.05 -2.29 -14.52
C GLY A 77 -24.54 -1.99 -14.66
N SER A 78 -25.44 -2.91 -14.32
CA SER A 78 -26.88 -2.66 -14.32
C SER A 78 -27.34 -1.77 -13.16
N TYR A 79 -26.50 -1.53 -12.15
CA TYR A 79 -26.80 -0.61 -11.07
C TYR A 79 -25.56 0.23 -10.73
N VAL A 80 -25.70 1.56 -10.78
CA VAL A 80 -24.61 2.51 -10.60
C VAL A 80 -24.99 3.55 -9.56
N GLU A 81 -24.11 3.79 -8.60
CA GLU A 81 -24.29 4.84 -7.58
C GLU A 81 -22.99 5.61 -7.33
N ASN A 82 -23.12 6.77 -6.70
CA ASN A 82 -21.97 7.54 -6.19
C ASN A 82 -21.68 7.19 -4.72
N ALA A 83 -20.61 7.75 -4.17
CA ALA A 83 -20.19 7.58 -2.76
C ALA A 83 -21.26 7.96 -1.71
N LYS A 84 -22.30 8.71 -2.10
CA LYS A 84 -23.43 9.09 -1.22
C LYS A 84 -24.61 8.12 -1.31
N GLY A 85 -24.48 7.02 -2.06
CA GLY A 85 -25.57 6.07 -2.34
C GLY A 85 -26.65 6.64 -3.25
N GLN A 86 -26.35 7.72 -3.99
CA GLN A 86 -27.31 8.27 -4.96
C GLN A 86 -27.18 7.51 -6.28
N VAL A 87 -28.31 6.97 -6.74
CA VAL A 87 -28.37 6.26 -8.02
C VAL A 87 -28.02 7.20 -9.16
N VAL A 88 -27.04 6.77 -9.96
CA VAL A 88 -26.58 7.44 -11.18
C VAL A 88 -27.27 6.82 -12.39
N TYR A 89 -27.37 5.50 -12.41
CA TYR A 89 -28.00 4.72 -13.47
C TYR A 89 -28.48 3.40 -12.88
N HIS A 90 -29.59 2.87 -13.38
CA HIS A 90 -30.05 1.54 -13.05
C HIS A 90 -30.88 0.96 -14.21
N GLN A 91 -30.79 -0.35 -14.41
CA GLN A 91 -31.49 -1.09 -15.46
C GLN A 91 -31.91 -2.46 -14.92
N PRO A 92 -33.08 -2.56 -14.26
CA PRO A 92 -33.62 -3.85 -13.86
C PRO A 92 -34.12 -4.65 -15.07
N MET A 93 -34.24 -5.96 -14.90
CA MET A 93 -34.98 -6.82 -15.81
C MET A 93 -36.47 -6.43 -15.80
N SER A 94 -37.14 -6.55 -16.95
CA SER A 94 -38.59 -6.34 -17.00
C SER A 94 -39.32 -7.41 -16.19
N SER A 95 -40.49 -7.07 -15.64
CA SER A 95 -41.30 -8.01 -14.87
C SER A 95 -41.70 -9.23 -15.70
N GLU A 96 -41.92 -9.07 -17.00
CA GLU A 96 -42.22 -10.15 -17.95
C GLU A 96 -41.04 -11.10 -18.10
N LEU A 97 -39.83 -10.56 -18.20
CA LEU A 97 -38.61 -11.36 -18.34
C LEU A 97 -38.33 -12.14 -17.07
N VAL A 98 -38.41 -11.49 -15.90
CA VAL A 98 -38.26 -12.16 -14.59
C VAL A 98 -39.26 -13.30 -14.45
N LYS A 99 -40.54 -13.04 -14.74
CA LYS A 99 -41.57 -14.08 -14.68
C LYS A 99 -41.29 -15.23 -15.64
N SER A 100 -40.83 -14.94 -16.86
CA SER A 100 -40.51 -15.98 -17.85
C SER A 100 -39.33 -16.85 -17.41
N VAL A 101 -38.32 -16.27 -16.75
CA VAL A 101 -37.23 -17.04 -16.14
C VAL A 101 -37.77 -17.90 -15.00
N ILE A 102 -38.62 -17.35 -14.12
CA ILE A 102 -39.24 -18.12 -13.02
C ILE A 102 -40.06 -19.30 -13.56
N ASP A 103 -40.91 -19.07 -14.56
CA ASP A 103 -41.74 -20.12 -15.16
C ASP A 103 -40.87 -21.21 -15.80
N TRP A 104 -39.78 -20.83 -16.48
CA TRP A 104 -38.78 -21.77 -16.99
C TRP A 104 -38.08 -22.58 -15.88
N THR A 105 -37.63 -21.93 -14.79
CA THR A 105 -36.97 -22.65 -13.68
C THR A 105 -37.90 -23.70 -13.04
N LYS A 106 -39.20 -23.39 -12.93
CA LYS A 106 -40.22 -24.36 -12.49
C LYS A 106 -40.41 -25.51 -13.46
N GLU A 107 -40.42 -25.21 -14.77
CA GLU A 107 -40.55 -26.23 -15.83
C GLU A 107 -39.39 -27.24 -15.78
N VAL A 108 -38.16 -26.76 -15.59
CA VAL A 108 -36.98 -27.63 -15.51
C VAL A 108 -36.69 -28.16 -14.11
N GLY A 109 -37.47 -27.77 -13.10
CA GLY A 109 -37.40 -28.28 -11.74
C GLY A 109 -36.15 -27.85 -10.96
N ILE A 110 -35.74 -26.59 -11.09
CA ILE A 110 -34.61 -26.01 -10.35
C ILE A 110 -35.05 -24.84 -9.47
N GLU A 111 -34.27 -24.54 -8.44
CA GLU A 111 -34.46 -23.37 -7.60
C GLU A 111 -33.77 -22.14 -8.19
N TYR A 112 -34.16 -20.96 -7.75
CA TYR A 112 -33.65 -19.69 -8.24
C TYR A 112 -33.44 -18.66 -7.13
N GLY A 113 -32.56 -17.69 -7.39
CA GLY A 113 -32.37 -16.50 -6.59
C GLY A 113 -32.86 -15.25 -7.32
N LEU A 114 -33.34 -14.27 -6.55
CA LEU A 114 -33.79 -12.96 -7.04
C LEU A 114 -32.93 -11.88 -6.37
N LEU A 115 -32.07 -11.19 -7.13
CA LEU A 115 -31.17 -10.17 -6.57
C LEU A 115 -31.64 -8.77 -6.96
N GLY A 116 -32.07 -8.01 -5.95
CA GLY A 116 -32.36 -6.59 -6.05
C GLY A 116 -31.13 -5.74 -5.71
N SER A 117 -31.29 -4.41 -5.66
CA SER A 117 -30.20 -3.50 -5.27
C SER A 117 -29.96 -3.44 -3.76
N LYS A 118 -30.99 -3.68 -2.94
CA LYS A 118 -30.91 -3.56 -1.47
C LYS A 118 -30.88 -4.89 -0.73
N LYS A 119 -31.51 -5.91 -1.30
CA LYS A 119 -31.54 -7.28 -0.77
C LYS A 119 -31.76 -8.27 -1.90
N GLY A 120 -31.46 -9.54 -1.63
CA GLY A 120 -31.81 -10.65 -2.48
C GLY A 120 -32.59 -11.71 -1.72
N THR A 121 -33.25 -12.61 -2.45
CA THR A 121 -34.04 -13.69 -1.89
C THR A 121 -33.84 -14.97 -2.69
N LEU A 122 -34.21 -16.11 -2.10
CA LEU A 122 -34.22 -17.42 -2.73
C LEU A 122 -35.66 -17.89 -2.90
N SER A 123 -35.90 -18.72 -3.93
CA SER A 123 -37.17 -19.43 -4.11
C SER A 123 -37.37 -20.49 -3.02
N ALA A 124 -36.30 -21.21 -2.70
CA ALA A 124 -36.21 -22.14 -1.58
C ALA A 124 -34.79 -22.17 -1.03
N ARG A 125 -34.65 -22.53 0.24
CA ARG A 125 -33.36 -22.70 0.90
C ARG A 125 -33.17 -24.17 1.28
N THR A 126 -32.07 -24.74 0.82
CA THR A 126 -31.62 -26.10 1.15
C THR A 126 -30.18 -26.03 1.68
N ASP A 127 -29.72 -27.07 2.38
CA ASP A 127 -28.34 -27.12 2.89
C ASP A 127 -27.31 -26.94 1.75
N ARG A 128 -27.61 -27.49 0.57
CA ARG A 128 -26.75 -27.41 -0.62
C ARG A 128 -26.69 -26.00 -1.20
N ILE A 129 -27.83 -25.30 -1.27
CA ILE A 129 -27.85 -23.89 -1.71
C ILE A 129 -27.08 -23.02 -0.70
N SER A 130 -27.32 -23.22 0.61
CA SER A 130 -26.63 -22.50 1.68
C SER A 130 -25.11 -22.66 1.62
N GLN A 131 -24.60 -23.88 1.36
CA GLN A 131 -23.16 -24.15 1.23
C GLN A 131 -22.45 -23.32 0.16
N VAL A 132 -23.18 -22.87 -0.87
CA VAL A 132 -22.62 -22.10 -1.99
C VAL A 132 -22.95 -20.62 -1.84
N ILE A 133 -24.21 -20.28 -1.60
CA ILE A 133 -24.66 -18.88 -1.63
C ILE A 133 -24.19 -18.08 -0.43
N ASP A 134 -24.11 -18.69 0.76
CA ASP A 134 -23.75 -17.97 1.99
C ASP A 134 -22.25 -17.58 2.01
N LEU A 135 -21.43 -18.15 1.11
CA LEU A 135 -20.06 -17.70 0.87
C LEU A 135 -19.97 -16.32 0.20
N ILE A 136 -21.04 -15.90 -0.50
CA ILE A 136 -21.11 -14.66 -1.27
C ILE A 136 -22.13 -13.69 -0.66
N TYR A 137 -23.31 -14.19 -0.35
CA TYR A 137 -24.44 -13.45 0.21
C TYR A 137 -24.95 -14.17 1.45
N ASP A 138 -24.44 -13.75 2.61
CA ASP A 138 -24.87 -14.30 3.89
C ASP A 138 -26.36 -14.02 4.15
N GLY A 139 -27.08 -15.05 4.58
CA GLY A 139 -28.43 -14.90 5.15
C GLY A 139 -29.55 -14.50 4.18
N LEU A 140 -29.45 -14.79 2.88
CA LEU A 140 -30.58 -14.52 1.96
C LEU A 140 -31.88 -15.21 2.42
N GLU A 141 -32.95 -14.44 2.53
CA GLU A 141 -34.26 -14.93 2.95
C GLU A 141 -34.95 -15.76 1.85
N THR A 142 -35.89 -16.62 2.23
CA THR A 142 -36.76 -17.32 1.27
C THR A 142 -38.00 -16.47 0.98
N ASP A 143 -38.09 -15.93 -0.22
CA ASP A 143 -39.25 -15.18 -0.72
C ASP A 143 -39.30 -15.27 -2.26
N PRO A 144 -40.00 -16.28 -2.81
CA PRO A 144 -40.11 -16.47 -4.26
C PRO A 144 -40.91 -15.36 -4.96
N GLU A 145 -41.67 -14.55 -4.22
CA GLU A 145 -42.54 -13.49 -4.76
C GLU A 145 -41.92 -12.10 -4.63
N PHE A 146 -40.66 -12.02 -4.21
CA PHE A 146 -39.91 -10.77 -4.02
C PHE A 146 -39.97 -9.83 -5.25
N TYR A 147 -40.00 -10.40 -6.47
CA TYR A 147 -40.08 -9.68 -7.74
C TYR A 147 -41.38 -8.87 -7.94
N LYS A 148 -42.46 -9.15 -7.18
CA LYS A 148 -43.75 -8.45 -7.35
C LYS A 148 -43.76 -7.00 -6.88
N GLY A 149 -42.77 -6.59 -6.08
CA GLY A 149 -42.67 -5.23 -5.55
C GLY A 149 -41.26 -4.66 -5.56
N ASN A 150 -40.32 -5.36 -6.19
CA ASN A 150 -38.91 -4.99 -6.18
C ASN A 150 -38.29 -5.19 -7.57
N ASP A 151 -37.44 -4.25 -7.93
CA ASP A 151 -36.59 -4.35 -9.11
C ASP A 151 -35.60 -5.50 -8.96
N ILE A 152 -35.55 -6.38 -9.97
CA ILE A 152 -34.59 -7.48 -10.04
C ILE A 152 -33.55 -7.13 -11.11
N TYR A 153 -32.28 -7.17 -10.71
CA TYR A 153 -31.16 -6.82 -11.57
C TYR A 153 -30.39 -8.05 -12.04
N GLN A 154 -30.40 -9.11 -11.23
CA GLN A 154 -29.76 -10.38 -11.51
C GLN A 154 -30.60 -11.51 -10.90
N MET A 155 -30.63 -12.65 -11.59
CA MET A 155 -31.20 -13.88 -11.04
C MET A 155 -30.12 -14.94 -10.92
N LEU A 156 -30.34 -15.93 -10.07
CA LEU A 156 -29.44 -17.08 -9.90
C LEU A 156 -30.20 -18.35 -10.26
N THR A 157 -29.53 -19.33 -10.85
CA THR A 157 -30.04 -20.71 -10.95
C THR A 157 -29.38 -21.60 -9.91
N PHE A 158 -30.08 -22.63 -9.44
CA PHE A 158 -29.52 -23.66 -8.57
C PHE A 158 -29.92 -25.05 -9.09
N GLU A 159 -29.02 -25.70 -9.84
CA GLU A 159 -29.30 -26.97 -10.51
C GLU A 159 -29.12 -28.19 -9.60
N ASN A 160 -29.86 -29.27 -9.90
CA ASN A 160 -29.68 -30.57 -9.24
C ASN A 160 -28.40 -31.29 -9.70
N ASP A 161 -27.93 -32.28 -8.94
CA ASP A 161 -26.70 -33.01 -9.29
C ASP A 161 -26.80 -33.68 -10.67
N GLY A 162 -25.78 -33.46 -11.50
CA GLY A 162 -25.74 -33.96 -12.88
C GLY A 162 -26.70 -33.27 -13.85
N GLN A 163 -27.54 -32.34 -13.36
CA GLN A 163 -28.43 -31.54 -14.20
C GLN A 163 -27.65 -30.36 -14.77
N LYS A 164 -27.67 -30.23 -16.10
CA LYS A 164 -27.24 -29.02 -16.80
C LYS A 164 -28.45 -28.40 -17.45
N VAL A 165 -28.68 -27.13 -17.16
CA VAL A 165 -29.76 -26.35 -17.75
C VAL A 165 -29.15 -25.25 -18.61
N GLU A 166 -29.82 -24.92 -19.70
CA GLU A 166 -29.46 -23.81 -20.56
C GLU A 166 -30.69 -22.93 -20.73
N LEU A 167 -30.47 -21.61 -20.78
CA LEU A 167 -31.55 -20.66 -21.04
C LEU A 167 -32.24 -21.02 -22.37
N PRO A 168 -33.58 -21.02 -22.45
CA PRO A 168 -34.31 -21.17 -23.70
C PRO A 168 -33.89 -20.11 -24.72
N ALA A 169 -33.89 -20.47 -26.02
CA ALA A 169 -33.45 -19.57 -27.10
C ALA A 169 -34.13 -18.19 -27.07
N GLN A 170 -35.43 -18.15 -26.73
CA GLN A 170 -36.18 -16.90 -26.59
C GLN A 170 -35.65 -16.01 -25.44
N LEU A 171 -35.28 -16.60 -24.31
CA LEU A 171 -34.68 -15.85 -23.19
C LEU A 171 -33.25 -15.42 -23.49
N GLN A 172 -32.50 -16.15 -24.34
CA GLN A 172 -31.15 -15.79 -24.76
C GLN A 172 -31.09 -14.55 -25.69
N GLU A 173 -32.24 -14.08 -26.18
CA GLU A 173 -32.33 -12.81 -26.91
C GLU A 173 -31.94 -11.64 -25.99
N ASP A 174 -32.51 -11.63 -24.78
CA ASP A 174 -32.35 -10.54 -23.79
C ASP A 174 -31.38 -10.88 -22.64
N LEU A 175 -31.14 -12.16 -22.37
CA LEU A 175 -30.39 -12.63 -21.21
C LEU A 175 -29.16 -13.44 -21.62
N ARG A 176 -28.20 -13.52 -20.69
CA ARG A 176 -27.09 -14.46 -20.76
C ARG A 176 -26.83 -15.10 -19.40
N THR A 177 -26.27 -16.30 -19.42
CA THR A 177 -25.81 -17.00 -18.21
C THR A 177 -24.32 -16.83 -17.99
N VAL A 178 -23.89 -16.64 -16.75
CA VAL A 178 -22.48 -16.69 -16.33
C VAL A 178 -22.31 -17.75 -15.25
N ARG A 179 -21.60 -18.84 -15.56
CA ARG A 179 -21.35 -19.92 -14.60
C ARG A 179 -20.29 -19.49 -13.58
N TRP A 180 -20.58 -19.60 -12.30
CA TRP A 180 -19.61 -19.28 -11.23
C TRP A 180 -19.45 -20.39 -10.19
N ASP A 181 -20.36 -21.37 -10.15
CA ASP A 181 -20.25 -22.55 -9.30
C ASP A 181 -20.68 -23.83 -10.04
N ALA A 182 -20.33 -25.00 -9.49
CA ALA A 182 -20.75 -26.30 -9.99
C ALA A 182 -22.28 -26.49 -10.05
N ILE A 183 -23.06 -25.72 -9.28
CA ILE A 183 -24.52 -25.84 -9.20
C ILE A 183 -25.25 -24.53 -9.50
N SER A 184 -24.54 -23.43 -9.82
CA SER A 184 -25.16 -22.13 -9.96
C SER A 184 -24.58 -21.28 -11.09
N SER A 185 -25.48 -20.56 -11.76
CA SER A 185 -25.18 -19.57 -12.78
C SER A 185 -25.92 -18.26 -12.49
N ASP A 186 -25.27 -17.14 -12.79
CA ASP A 186 -25.94 -15.85 -12.87
C ASP A 186 -26.74 -15.75 -14.16
N ILE A 187 -27.94 -15.19 -14.09
CA ILE A 187 -28.71 -14.72 -15.23
C ILE A 187 -28.72 -13.20 -15.16
N VAL A 188 -28.22 -12.56 -16.22
CA VAL A 188 -28.11 -11.10 -16.34
C VAL A 188 -28.57 -10.63 -17.71
N LEU A 189 -28.91 -9.34 -17.81
CA LEU A 189 -29.22 -8.72 -19.10
C LEU A 189 -28.00 -8.81 -20.04
N LYS A 190 -28.24 -9.20 -21.27
CA LYS A 190 -27.20 -9.38 -22.30
C LYS A 190 -26.48 -8.09 -22.65
N ASP A 191 -27.19 -6.96 -22.58
CA ASP A 191 -26.64 -5.63 -22.85
C ASP A 191 -26.05 -4.95 -21.61
N SER A 192 -26.11 -5.60 -20.44
CA SER A 192 -25.43 -5.09 -19.24
C SER A 192 -23.98 -5.54 -19.22
N SER A 193 -23.05 -4.65 -18.86
CA SER A 193 -21.67 -5.02 -18.58
C SER A 193 -21.01 -3.99 -17.65
N LYS A 194 -19.89 -4.36 -17.02
CA LYS A 194 -19.08 -3.43 -16.23
C LYS A 194 -18.74 -2.18 -17.05
N ALA A 195 -18.41 -2.36 -18.33
CA ALA A 195 -18.11 -1.28 -19.26
C ALA A 195 -19.32 -0.36 -19.47
N ALA A 196 -20.52 -0.91 -19.67
CA ALA A 196 -21.74 -0.13 -19.83
C ALA A 196 -22.06 0.72 -18.59
N GLY A 197 -21.92 0.16 -17.39
CA GLY A 197 -22.10 0.89 -16.13
C GLY A 197 -21.06 2.00 -15.93
N VAL A 198 -19.78 1.70 -16.20
CA VAL A 198 -18.69 2.68 -16.17
C VAL A 198 -18.93 3.81 -17.17
N ALA A 199 -19.42 3.49 -18.37
CA ALA A 199 -19.71 4.49 -19.40
C ALA A 199 -20.76 5.51 -18.93
N LYS A 200 -21.76 5.09 -18.12
CA LYS A 200 -22.75 6.01 -17.52
C LYS A 200 -22.13 6.98 -16.51
N ILE A 201 -21.14 6.53 -15.75
CA ILE A 201 -20.39 7.41 -14.83
C ILE A 201 -19.56 8.42 -15.64
N VAL A 202 -18.84 7.94 -16.64
CA VAL A 202 -17.98 8.77 -17.50
C VAL A 202 -18.79 9.83 -18.23
N GLU A 203 -19.95 9.46 -18.79
CA GLU A 203 -20.91 10.37 -19.41
C GLU A 203 -21.38 11.45 -18.43
N LYS A 204 -21.81 11.05 -17.23
CA LYS A 204 -22.25 11.98 -16.17
C LYS A 204 -21.18 12.97 -15.74
N LEU A 205 -19.91 12.54 -15.75
CA LEU A 205 -18.76 13.38 -15.40
C LEU A 205 -18.29 14.27 -16.57
N GLY A 206 -18.86 14.13 -17.76
CA GLY A 206 -18.39 14.82 -18.97
C GLY A 206 -16.98 14.38 -19.40
N LEU A 207 -16.57 13.18 -19.01
CA LEU A 207 -15.28 12.60 -19.33
C LEU A 207 -15.36 11.80 -20.64
N LYS A 208 -14.19 11.38 -21.14
CA LYS A 208 -14.06 10.48 -22.29
C LYS A 208 -13.39 9.18 -21.87
N PRO A 209 -13.52 8.10 -22.67
CA PRO A 209 -12.84 6.85 -22.36
C PRO A 209 -11.31 7.02 -22.17
N GLU A 210 -10.66 7.93 -22.91
CA GLU A 210 -9.24 8.25 -22.73
C GLU A 210 -8.85 8.81 -21.35
N ASN A 211 -9.83 9.19 -20.52
CA ASN A 211 -9.61 9.64 -19.13
C ASN A 211 -9.75 8.51 -18.10
N VAL A 212 -10.04 7.29 -18.55
CA VAL A 212 -10.35 6.14 -17.69
C VAL A 212 -9.17 5.17 -17.68
N LEU A 213 -8.73 4.79 -16.48
CA LEU A 213 -7.82 3.66 -16.27
C LEU A 213 -8.58 2.55 -15.57
N VAL A 214 -8.36 1.29 -15.95
CA VAL A 214 -9.02 0.14 -15.34
C VAL A 214 -8.01 -0.93 -14.89
N PHE A 215 -8.29 -1.55 -13.76
CA PHE A 215 -7.68 -2.80 -13.31
C PHE A 215 -8.72 -3.91 -13.30
N GLY A 216 -8.33 -5.10 -13.73
CA GLY A 216 -9.17 -6.29 -13.74
C GLY A 216 -8.35 -7.56 -13.96
N ASP A 217 -9.01 -8.70 -13.85
CA ASP A 217 -8.35 -10.00 -13.87
C ASP A 217 -9.06 -11.10 -14.66
N GLU A 218 -10.39 -11.04 -14.78
CA GLU A 218 -11.18 -12.11 -15.40
C GLU A 218 -11.83 -11.72 -16.73
N LEU A 219 -12.43 -12.70 -17.40
CA LEU A 219 -13.08 -12.52 -18.71
C LEU A 219 -14.22 -11.48 -18.70
N ASN A 220 -14.86 -11.24 -17.55
CA ASN A 220 -15.91 -10.24 -17.41
C ASN A 220 -15.39 -8.78 -17.48
N ASP A 221 -14.07 -8.57 -17.45
CA ASP A 221 -13.41 -7.28 -17.61
C ASP A 221 -13.04 -6.95 -19.07
N ILE A 222 -13.18 -7.88 -20.00
CA ILE A 222 -12.78 -7.69 -21.40
C ILE A 222 -13.42 -6.44 -22.03
N GLU A 223 -14.74 -6.29 -21.91
CA GLU A 223 -15.43 -5.12 -22.45
C GLU A 223 -14.97 -3.82 -21.77
N LEU A 224 -14.65 -3.89 -20.48
CA LEU A 224 -14.17 -2.74 -19.72
C LEU A 224 -12.75 -2.33 -20.17
N PHE A 225 -11.90 -3.31 -20.48
CA PHE A 225 -10.56 -3.11 -21.02
C PHE A 225 -10.61 -2.50 -22.42
N GLU A 226 -11.53 -2.98 -23.27
CA GLU A 226 -11.74 -2.45 -24.63
C GLU A 226 -12.33 -1.03 -24.62
N TYR A 227 -13.11 -0.69 -23.60
CA TYR A 227 -13.64 0.66 -23.40
C TYR A 227 -12.57 1.64 -22.90
N ALA A 228 -11.74 1.24 -21.93
CA ALA A 228 -10.90 2.16 -21.17
C ALA A 228 -9.76 2.80 -21.96
N GLY A 229 -9.36 3.99 -21.52
CA GLY A 229 -8.23 4.73 -22.05
C GLY A 229 -6.89 4.11 -21.70
N ILE A 230 -6.79 3.39 -20.58
CA ILE A 230 -5.69 2.51 -20.18
C ILE A 230 -6.27 1.28 -19.49
N ALA A 231 -5.82 0.08 -19.86
CA ALA A 231 -6.23 -1.15 -19.21
C ALA A 231 -5.04 -1.93 -18.63
N ILE A 232 -5.11 -2.32 -17.36
CA ILE A 232 -4.04 -3.03 -16.65
C ILE A 232 -4.56 -4.35 -16.11
N ALA A 233 -4.01 -5.46 -16.59
CA ALA A 233 -4.30 -6.79 -16.06
C ALA A 233 -3.41 -7.10 -14.84
N MET A 234 -3.95 -7.82 -13.88
CA MET A 234 -3.19 -8.41 -12.77
C MET A 234 -2.28 -9.55 -13.23
N GLY A 235 -1.26 -9.88 -12.43
CA GLY A 235 -0.26 -10.89 -12.83
C GLY A 235 -0.81 -12.31 -12.99
N HIS A 236 -1.91 -12.65 -12.31
CA HIS A 236 -2.58 -13.95 -12.40
C HIS A 236 -3.80 -13.93 -13.33
N SER A 237 -4.09 -12.82 -14.00
CA SER A 237 -5.28 -12.65 -14.83
C SER A 237 -5.41 -13.68 -15.94
N HIS A 238 -6.64 -13.90 -16.38
CA HIS A 238 -6.94 -14.81 -17.48
C HIS A 238 -6.13 -14.43 -18.75
N PRO A 239 -5.53 -15.39 -19.47
CA PRO A 239 -4.66 -15.09 -20.62
C PRO A 239 -5.31 -14.25 -21.73
N GLU A 240 -6.62 -14.44 -21.96
CA GLU A 240 -7.37 -13.62 -22.93
C GLU A 240 -7.52 -12.16 -22.49
N LEU A 241 -7.63 -11.89 -21.20
CA LEU A 241 -7.66 -10.51 -20.70
C LEU A 241 -6.27 -9.88 -20.81
N GLN A 242 -5.22 -10.62 -20.45
CA GLN A 242 -3.82 -10.15 -20.56
C GLN A 242 -3.46 -9.71 -21.98
N LYS A 243 -3.94 -10.42 -23.02
CA LYS A 243 -3.74 -10.04 -24.43
C LYS A 243 -4.32 -8.67 -24.81
N ARG A 244 -5.32 -8.20 -24.06
CA ARG A 244 -6.03 -6.93 -24.28
C ARG A 244 -5.52 -5.80 -23.38
N ALA A 245 -4.65 -6.11 -22.42
CA ALA A 245 -4.10 -5.13 -21.49
C ALA A 245 -3.02 -4.26 -22.15
N ASP A 246 -2.98 -2.98 -21.79
CA ASP A 246 -1.84 -2.10 -22.11
C ASP A 246 -0.61 -2.44 -21.25
N TYR A 247 -0.83 -3.03 -20.08
CA TYR A 247 0.22 -3.46 -19.16
C TYR A 247 -0.27 -4.63 -18.30
N ILE A 248 0.61 -5.58 -18.01
CA ILE A 248 0.37 -6.66 -17.05
C ILE A 248 1.21 -6.32 -15.81
N THR A 249 0.56 -6.17 -14.67
CA THR A 249 1.24 -5.87 -13.41
C THR A 249 1.51 -7.15 -12.60
N LYS A 250 2.06 -7.00 -11.39
CA LYS A 250 2.29 -8.12 -10.47
C LYS A 250 0.96 -8.65 -9.90
N LYS A 251 1.01 -9.69 -9.07
CA LYS A 251 -0.18 -10.21 -8.39
C LYS A 251 -0.65 -9.27 -7.27
N VAL A 252 -1.81 -9.56 -6.69
CA VAL A 252 -2.35 -8.82 -5.54
C VAL A 252 -1.36 -8.86 -4.39
N GLU A 253 -0.82 -10.04 -4.09
CA GLU A 253 0.13 -10.32 -3.00
C GLU A 253 1.50 -9.67 -3.17
N GLU A 254 1.77 -9.12 -4.36
CA GLU A 254 3.04 -8.50 -4.73
C GLU A 254 2.87 -6.99 -4.98
N ASP A 255 1.82 -6.39 -4.41
CA ASP A 255 1.48 -4.97 -4.55
C ASP A 255 1.32 -4.53 -6.02
N GLY A 256 0.74 -5.37 -6.87
CA GLY A 256 0.64 -5.14 -8.31
C GLY A 256 -0.03 -3.81 -8.69
N ILE A 257 -1.11 -3.43 -8.02
CA ILE A 257 -1.78 -2.14 -8.29
C ILE A 257 -0.86 -0.96 -7.95
N PHE A 258 -0.23 -1.00 -6.77
CA PHE A 258 0.68 0.05 -6.32
C PHE A 258 1.89 0.17 -7.27
N ASP A 259 2.54 -0.95 -7.61
CA ASP A 259 3.69 -0.99 -8.53
C ASP A 259 3.34 -0.39 -9.91
N ALA A 260 2.18 -0.73 -10.46
CA ALA A 260 1.72 -0.17 -11.72
C ALA A 260 1.49 1.34 -11.65
N LEU A 261 0.77 1.80 -10.63
CA LEU A 261 0.46 3.22 -10.47
C LEU A 261 1.70 4.06 -10.11
N GLU A 262 2.67 3.50 -9.37
CA GLU A 262 3.95 4.13 -9.07
C GLU A 262 4.75 4.33 -10.36
N LYS A 263 4.83 3.29 -11.21
CA LYS A 263 5.48 3.38 -12.53
C LYS A 263 4.83 4.42 -13.45
N LEU A 264 3.53 4.68 -13.27
CA LEU A 264 2.78 5.74 -13.96
C LEU A 264 2.90 7.13 -13.30
N GLY A 265 3.54 7.24 -12.14
CA GLY A 265 3.66 8.49 -11.37
C GLY A 265 2.35 8.95 -10.71
N MET A 266 1.39 8.04 -10.58
CA MET A 266 0.06 8.30 -10.03
C MET A 266 0.02 8.11 -8.51
N VAL A 267 0.90 7.27 -7.97
CA VAL A 267 1.12 7.08 -6.53
C VAL A 267 2.61 7.12 -6.24
N GLU A 268 2.98 7.38 -4.98
CA GLU A 268 4.36 7.43 -4.51
C GLU A 268 4.44 6.62 -3.22
N LYS A 269 5.58 5.96 -2.95
CA LYS A 269 5.81 5.32 -1.66
C LYS A 269 5.69 6.36 -0.54
N GLU A 270 4.93 6.01 0.48
CA GLU A 270 4.83 6.83 1.67
C GLU A 270 6.20 6.83 2.34
N LYS A 271 6.86 7.98 2.32
CA LYS A 271 8.14 8.14 3.01
C LYS A 271 7.88 8.08 4.50
N LYS A 272 8.48 7.11 5.17
CA LYS A 272 8.48 7.04 6.63
C LYS A 272 9.69 7.81 7.15
N TYR A 273 9.53 8.55 8.23
CA TYR A 273 10.64 9.22 8.91
C TYR A 273 10.75 8.62 10.32
N PRO A 274 11.43 7.47 10.50
CA PRO A 274 11.42 6.75 11.77
C PRO A 274 11.96 7.59 12.93
N GLN A 275 12.79 8.60 12.65
CA GLN A 275 13.31 9.53 13.65
C GLN A 275 12.26 10.45 14.26
N LEU A 276 11.12 10.69 13.58
CA LEU A 276 10.04 11.52 14.11
C LEU A 276 9.12 10.79 15.10
N ASP A 277 9.18 9.44 15.11
CA ASP A 277 8.46 8.58 16.06
C ASP A 277 9.29 7.30 16.32
N VAL A 278 10.46 7.49 16.94
CA VAL A 278 11.48 6.45 17.11
C VAL A 278 10.99 5.24 17.92
N VAL A 279 10.00 5.44 18.79
CA VAL A 279 9.40 4.37 19.61
C VAL A 279 8.60 3.40 18.74
N LYS A 280 8.01 3.87 17.63
CA LYS A 280 7.29 3.02 16.68
C LYS A 280 8.17 2.49 15.54
N ALA A 281 9.42 2.91 15.46
CA ALA A 281 10.33 2.42 14.44
C ALA A 281 10.71 0.95 14.70
N GLU A 282 10.73 0.16 13.63
CA GLU A 282 11.13 -1.24 13.65
C GLU A 282 12.67 -1.36 13.60
N GLY A 283 13.20 -2.42 14.22
CA GLY A 283 14.62 -2.74 14.24
C GLY A 283 15.20 -2.89 15.65
N PRO A 284 16.43 -3.43 15.74
CA PRO A 284 17.08 -3.69 17.03
C PRO A 284 17.43 -2.39 17.77
N VAL A 285 17.60 -2.50 19.08
CA VAL A 285 18.09 -1.44 19.95
C VAL A 285 19.55 -1.71 20.31
N ALA A 286 20.41 -0.71 20.13
CA ALA A 286 21.77 -0.73 20.64
C ALA A 286 21.85 0.06 21.95
N HIS A 287 22.35 -0.59 23.00
CA HIS A 287 22.67 0.03 24.28
C HIS A 287 24.17 0.29 24.33
N ILE A 288 24.58 1.51 23.97
CA ILE A 288 25.98 1.93 24.02
C ILE A 288 26.27 2.37 25.46
N LYS A 289 26.92 1.51 26.24
CA LYS A 289 27.28 1.78 27.64
C LYS A 289 28.57 2.57 27.67
N THR A 290 28.59 3.68 28.40
CA THR A 290 29.77 4.54 28.53
C THR A 290 30.03 4.84 30.00
N ASN A 291 31.23 5.32 30.31
CA ASN A 291 31.56 5.85 31.64
C ASN A 291 30.75 7.12 32.03
N HIS A 292 29.89 7.64 31.15
CA HIS A 292 28.97 8.76 31.40
C HIS A 292 27.49 8.37 31.41
N GLY A 293 27.16 7.08 31.22
CA GLY A 293 25.79 6.57 31.14
C GLY A 293 25.53 5.77 29.85
N VAL A 294 24.26 5.42 29.63
CA VAL A 294 23.86 4.58 28.49
C VAL A 294 23.17 5.41 27.43
N LEU A 295 23.57 5.24 26.17
CA LEU A 295 22.89 5.79 25.00
C LEU A 295 22.07 4.67 24.36
N ASN A 296 20.74 4.76 24.41
CA ASN A 296 19.82 3.83 23.75
C ASN A 296 19.51 4.31 22.35
N VAL A 297 19.88 3.51 21.33
CA VAL A 297 19.73 3.86 19.92
C VAL A 297 18.84 2.82 19.23
N LYS A 298 17.77 3.25 18.57
CA LYS A 298 17.00 2.40 17.64
C LYS A 298 17.73 2.37 16.29
N LEU A 299 18.03 1.18 15.77
CA LEU A 299 18.71 0.98 14.49
C LEU A 299 17.68 0.77 13.35
N PHE A 300 18.04 1.17 12.13
CA PHE A 300 17.13 1.17 10.97
C PHE A 300 17.58 0.22 9.85
N PRO A 301 17.41 -1.11 10.00
CA PRO A 301 17.90 -2.10 9.04
C PRO A 301 17.25 -2.00 7.66
N GLU A 302 16.00 -1.52 7.56
CA GLU A 302 15.32 -1.29 6.27
C GLU A 302 15.87 -0.06 5.52
N ILE A 303 16.50 0.88 6.24
CA ILE A 303 17.07 2.11 5.66
C ILE A 303 18.53 1.91 5.27
N ALA A 304 19.33 1.30 6.15
CA ALA A 304 20.77 1.12 5.96
C ALA A 304 21.19 -0.32 6.33
N PRO A 305 20.74 -1.34 5.57
CA PRO A 305 20.88 -2.75 5.94
C PRO A 305 22.34 -3.18 6.14
N ARG A 306 23.26 -2.75 5.27
CA ARG A 306 24.67 -3.14 5.39
C ARG A 306 25.35 -2.45 6.56
N THR A 307 25.03 -1.18 6.76
CA THR A 307 25.57 -0.37 7.86
C THR A 307 25.13 -0.91 9.20
N VAL A 308 23.83 -1.21 9.35
CA VAL A 308 23.28 -1.83 10.58
C VAL A 308 23.89 -3.21 10.80
N ALA A 309 23.98 -4.05 9.75
CA ALA A 309 24.61 -5.37 9.87
C ALA A 309 26.08 -5.27 10.33
N ASN A 310 26.84 -4.32 9.78
CA ASN A 310 28.22 -4.07 10.18
C ASN A 310 28.32 -3.63 11.65
N PHE A 311 27.54 -2.63 12.06
CA PHE A 311 27.56 -2.12 13.43
C PHE A 311 27.13 -3.17 14.45
N VAL A 312 26.07 -3.92 14.16
CA VAL A 312 25.56 -5.00 15.04
C VAL A 312 26.58 -6.13 15.18
N ALA A 313 27.19 -6.58 14.08
CA ALA A 313 28.18 -7.64 14.12
C ALA A 313 29.44 -7.24 14.90
N LEU A 314 30.00 -6.04 14.63
CA LEU A 314 31.14 -5.52 15.38
C LEU A 314 30.81 -5.37 16.88
N SER A 315 29.60 -4.91 17.22
CA SER A 315 29.14 -4.80 18.62
C SER A 315 29.06 -6.17 19.30
N LYS A 316 28.46 -7.17 18.64
CA LYS A 316 28.34 -8.54 19.18
C LYS A 316 29.69 -9.24 19.34
N ASP A 317 30.69 -8.87 18.54
CA ASP A 317 32.07 -9.36 18.64
C ASP A 317 32.92 -8.62 19.70
N GLY A 318 32.35 -7.64 20.40
CA GLY A 318 33.07 -6.82 21.40
C GLY A 318 34.09 -5.86 20.78
N TYR A 319 33.99 -5.59 19.47
CA TYR A 319 34.95 -4.73 18.75
C TYR A 319 35.02 -3.32 19.33
N TYR A 320 33.90 -2.82 19.85
CA TYR A 320 33.78 -1.48 20.41
C TYR A 320 34.14 -1.38 21.90
N ASP A 321 34.41 -2.50 22.57
CA ASP A 321 34.65 -2.54 24.01
C ASP A 321 35.99 -1.86 24.35
N GLY A 322 35.94 -0.83 25.19
CA GLY A 322 37.08 0.00 25.57
C GLY A 322 37.50 1.04 24.53
N ILE A 323 36.78 1.17 23.41
CA ILE A 323 37.04 2.22 22.41
C ILE A 323 36.58 3.59 22.95
N ILE A 324 37.33 4.65 22.63
CA ILE A 324 36.99 6.00 23.06
C ILE A 324 36.21 6.79 22.00
N PHE A 325 35.42 7.77 22.46
CA PHE A 325 35.01 8.89 21.64
C PHE A 325 36.21 9.85 21.49
N HIS A 326 37.01 9.63 20.44
CA HIS A 326 38.27 10.33 20.23
C HIS A 326 38.10 11.79 19.76
N ARG A 327 36.88 12.18 19.37
CA ARG A 327 36.57 13.54 18.91
C ARG A 327 35.19 13.99 19.39
N ILE A 328 35.13 15.11 20.10
CA ILE A 328 33.91 15.67 20.70
C ILE A 328 33.83 17.15 20.37
N ILE A 329 32.79 17.55 19.63
CA ILE A 329 32.58 18.94 19.23
C ILE A 329 31.21 19.38 19.74
N LYS A 330 31.23 20.26 20.75
CA LYS A 330 30.03 20.89 21.29
C LYS A 330 29.25 21.61 20.19
N ASP A 331 27.93 21.46 20.21
CA ASP A 331 27.01 22.00 19.19
C ASP A 331 27.24 21.42 17.79
N PHE A 332 27.82 20.20 17.72
CA PHE A 332 27.99 19.48 16.46
C PHE A 332 27.75 17.97 16.63
N MET A 333 28.72 17.22 17.16
CA MET A 333 28.66 15.75 17.25
C MET A 333 29.72 15.16 18.19
N ILE A 334 29.52 13.89 18.58
CA ILE A 334 30.53 13.05 19.24
C ILE A 334 30.87 11.88 18.31
N GLN A 335 32.17 11.60 18.09
CA GLN A 335 32.65 10.59 17.15
C GLN A 335 33.51 9.53 17.83
N GLY A 336 33.24 8.27 17.50
CA GLY A 336 33.89 7.09 18.06
C GLY A 336 34.01 5.95 17.03
N GLY A 337 34.34 4.75 17.52
CA GLY A 337 34.42 3.55 16.69
C GLY A 337 35.75 3.31 15.97
N ASP A 338 36.81 4.05 16.31
CA ASP A 338 38.19 3.77 15.88
C ASP A 338 38.95 3.07 17.02
N PRO A 339 39.37 1.79 16.88
CA PRO A 339 40.10 1.06 17.91
C PRO A 339 41.45 1.68 18.30
N THR A 340 42.03 2.49 17.41
CA THR A 340 43.29 3.18 17.69
C THR A 340 43.09 4.49 18.44
N GLY A 341 41.86 5.02 18.46
CA GLY A 341 41.53 6.33 19.02
C GLY A 341 42.23 7.50 18.32
N THR A 342 42.69 7.33 17.07
CA THR A 342 43.41 8.37 16.31
C THR A 342 42.51 9.12 15.32
N GLY A 343 41.35 8.56 15.01
CA GLY A 343 40.46 8.97 13.92
C GLY A 343 40.84 8.40 12.56
N MET A 344 41.93 7.62 12.46
CA MET A 344 42.45 7.09 11.20
C MET A 344 42.28 5.56 11.04
N GLY A 345 41.89 4.86 12.10
CA GLY A 345 41.70 3.41 12.09
C GLY A 345 40.25 2.97 11.89
N GLY A 346 40.04 1.67 12.03
CA GLY A 346 38.72 1.05 11.90
C GLY A 346 38.59 0.17 10.66
N GLU A 347 37.89 -0.95 10.82
CA GLU A 347 37.63 -1.92 9.75
C GLU A 347 36.15 -2.33 9.77
N SER A 348 35.59 -2.68 8.61
CA SER A 348 34.26 -3.28 8.55
C SER A 348 34.34 -4.80 8.60
N ILE A 349 33.22 -5.44 8.89
CA ILE A 349 33.06 -6.90 8.79
C ILE A 349 33.27 -7.44 7.36
N TYR A 350 33.35 -6.56 6.36
CA TYR A 350 33.55 -6.91 4.96
C TYR A 350 35.03 -6.88 4.53
N GLY A 351 35.98 -6.62 5.45
CA GLY A 351 37.42 -6.67 5.20
C GLY A 351 38.01 -5.40 4.55
N GLY A 352 37.34 -4.25 4.69
CA GLY A 352 37.75 -2.97 4.14
C GLY A 352 36.66 -1.91 4.24
N SER A 353 36.71 -0.87 3.40
CA SER A 353 35.60 0.08 3.31
C SER A 353 34.39 -0.50 2.57
N PHE A 354 33.20 0.03 2.86
CA PHE A 354 31.96 -0.31 2.14
C PHE A 354 31.15 0.94 1.74
N GLU A 355 30.18 0.72 0.85
CA GLU A 355 29.36 1.77 0.24
C GLU A 355 28.47 2.56 1.21
N ASP A 356 28.06 3.76 0.80
CA ASP A 356 27.06 4.57 1.51
C ASP A 356 25.63 4.09 1.22
N GLU A 357 24.75 4.21 2.22
CA GLU A 357 23.31 3.88 2.14
C GLU A 357 22.47 5.12 2.43
N PHE A 358 22.63 6.14 1.58
CA PHE A 358 21.90 7.40 1.68
C PHE A 358 20.40 7.21 1.46
N SER A 359 19.59 7.86 2.31
CA SER A 359 18.14 7.72 2.31
C SER A 359 17.46 9.08 2.40
N MET A 360 16.31 9.22 1.74
CA MET A 360 15.43 10.39 1.91
C MET A 360 14.39 10.18 3.02
N GLU A 361 14.60 9.16 3.86
CA GLU A 361 13.75 8.78 5.00
C GLU A 361 14.47 8.92 6.35
N ALA A 362 15.80 9.05 6.36
CA ALA A 362 16.60 9.31 7.54
C ALA A 362 17.58 10.47 7.29
N PHE A 363 17.73 11.34 8.29
CA PHE A 363 18.42 12.63 8.22
C PHE A 363 19.26 12.85 9.48
N ASN A 364 20.28 13.70 9.40
CA ASN A 364 21.19 14.02 10.50
C ASN A 364 20.54 14.98 11.51
N LEU A 365 19.33 14.66 11.99
CA LEU A 365 18.66 15.31 13.11
C LEU A 365 19.49 15.11 14.39
N ARG A 366 19.32 15.99 15.38
CA ARG A 366 19.92 15.76 16.70
C ARG A 366 19.56 14.39 17.25
N GLY A 367 20.55 13.62 17.70
CA GLY A 367 20.40 12.23 18.16
C GLY A 367 20.54 11.17 17.06
N ALA A 368 20.73 11.56 15.80
CA ALA A 368 21.02 10.61 14.72
C ALA A 368 22.38 9.93 14.94
N LEU A 369 22.40 8.61 14.81
CA LEU A 369 23.60 7.78 14.71
C LEU A 369 23.95 7.63 13.23
N SER A 370 25.15 8.06 12.84
CA SER A 370 25.57 8.13 11.44
C SER A 370 27.02 7.70 11.23
N MET A 371 27.34 7.22 10.04
CA MET A 371 28.69 6.76 9.70
C MET A 371 29.67 7.91 9.52
N ALA A 372 30.82 7.81 10.18
CA ALA A 372 31.96 8.68 9.90
C ALA A 372 32.75 8.09 8.72
N ASN A 373 32.80 8.82 7.61
CA ASN A 373 33.53 8.44 6.40
C ASN A 373 34.56 9.53 6.02
N ALA A 374 35.59 9.14 5.27
CA ALA A 374 36.63 10.03 4.74
C ALA A 374 36.29 10.54 3.32
N GLY A 375 35.05 10.29 2.88
CA GLY A 375 34.56 10.54 1.53
C GLY A 375 33.53 9.48 1.12
N PRO A 376 32.95 9.62 -0.08
CA PRO A 376 31.94 8.69 -0.56
C PRO A 376 32.44 7.24 -0.57
N ASN A 377 31.61 6.33 -0.05
CA ASN A 377 31.82 4.88 -0.01
C ASN A 377 33.07 4.43 0.76
N THR A 378 33.46 5.17 1.80
CA THR A 378 34.58 4.80 2.68
C THR A 378 34.11 4.43 4.09
N ASN A 379 32.94 3.82 4.24
CA ASN A 379 32.42 3.44 5.56
C ASN A 379 33.26 2.31 6.17
N GLY A 380 33.53 2.39 7.47
CA GLY A 380 34.30 1.39 8.23
C GLY A 380 33.59 1.05 9.55
N SER A 381 34.30 1.14 10.67
CA SER A 381 33.70 0.97 12.02
C SER A 381 33.34 2.29 12.71
N GLN A 382 33.84 3.43 12.21
CA GLN A 382 33.65 4.73 12.86
C GLN A 382 32.25 5.29 12.64
N PHE A 383 31.70 5.89 13.69
CA PHE A 383 30.39 6.54 13.69
C PHE A 383 30.43 7.84 14.49
N PHE A 384 29.41 8.67 14.29
CA PHE A 384 29.14 9.81 15.15
C PHE A 384 27.67 9.87 15.56
N ILE A 385 27.41 10.55 16.69
CA ILE A 385 26.06 10.91 17.14
C ILE A 385 25.93 12.43 17.05
N VAL A 386 24.92 12.90 16.33
CA VAL A 386 24.66 14.33 16.15
C VAL A 386 24.19 14.93 17.45
N GLN A 387 24.88 15.95 17.95
CA GLN A 387 24.52 16.63 19.21
C GLN A 387 23.90 18.01 19.00
N ASN A 388 24.16 18.67 17.87
CA ASN A 388 23.80 20.06 17.65
C ASN A 388 22.34 20.39 18.01
N GLN A 389 22.13 21.17 19.07
CA GLN A 389 20.82 21.70 19.47
C GLN A 389 20.46 23.00 18.76
N ASN A 390 21.46 23.71 18.24
CA ASN A 390 21.35 25.08 17.78
C ASN A 390 21.28 25.12 16.24
N PHE A 391 20.06 25.14 15.70
CA PHE A 391 19.83 25.31 14.28
C PHE A 391 19.41 26.75 13.94
N PRO A 392 20.21 27.53 13.21
CA PRO A 392 19.99 28.97 13.05
C PRO A 392 19.06 29.36 11.89
N TYR A 393 18.60 28.39 11.09
CA TYR A 393 17.77 28.64 9.90
C TYR A 393 16.30 28.32 10.15
N ASN A 394 15.42 28.83 9.30
CA ASN A 394 13.98 28.52 9.37
C ASN A 394 13.60 27.35 8.44
N ALA A 395 12.47 26.70 8.74
CA ALA A 395 12.00 25.54 7.98
C ALA A 395 11.80 25.84 6.48
N LYS A 396 11.34 27.05 6.12
CA LYS A 396 11.10 27.42 4.71
C LYS A 396 12.38 27.45 3.88
N GLU A 397 13.53 27.77 4.49
CA GLU A 397 14.83 27.75 3.80
C GLU A 397 15.25 26.31 3.49
N LEU A 398 15.04 25.38 4.43
CA LEU A 398 15.26 23.95 4.21
C LEU A 398 14.29 23.37 3.17
N GLU A 399 13.01 23.70 3.23
CA GLU A 399 12.03 23.25 2.24
C GLU A 399 12.42 23.69 0.82
N ARG A 400 12.89 24.94 0.66
CA ARG A 400 13.42 25.44 -0.62
C ARG A 400 14.69 24.71 -1.07
N GLY A 401 15.48 24.21 -0.12
CA GLY A 401 16.64 23.37 -0.37
C GLY A 401 16.31 21.92 -0.75
N GLY A 402 15.04 21.51 -0.67
CA GLY A 402 14.56 20.18 -1.05
C GLY A 402 14.32 19.21 0.10
N TRP A 403 14.43 19.67 1.36
CA TRP A 403 14.09 18.84 2.52
C TRP A 403 12.57 18.69 2.66
N PRO A 404 12.07 17.50 3.06
CA PRO A 404 10.66 17.32 3.39
C PRO A 404 10.23 18.27 4.51
N LYS A 405 9.01 18.81 4.41
CA LYS A 405 8.48 19.77 5.38
C LYS A 405 8.60 19.31 6.84
N GLN A 406 8.20 18.06 7.12
CA GLN A 406 8.24 17.50 8.49
C GLN A 406 9.68 17.40 9.03
N ILE A 407 10.65 17.14 8.17
CA ILE A 407 12.07 17.10 8.52
C ILE A 407 12.62 18.51 8.72
N ALA A 408 12.21 19.46 7.88
CA ALA A 408 12.58 20.86 8.04
C ALA A 408 12.08 21.42 9.38
N GLU A 409 10.85 21.08 9.78
CA GLU A 409 10.29 21.41 11.10
C GLU A 409 11.11 20.74 12.22
N ALA A 410 11.42 19.44 12.10
CA ALA A 410 12.22 18.73 13.10
C ALA A 410 13.63 19.31 13.31
N TYR A 411 14.28 19.80 12.26
CA TYR A 411 15.57 20.51 12.39
C TYR A 411 15.47 21.81 13.18
N VAL A 412 14.39 22.58 12.97
CA VAL A 412 14.15 23.83 13.69
C VAL A 412 13.84 23.55 15.16
N ASP A 413 13.03 22.53 15.43
CA ASP A 413 12.55 22.23 16.78
C ASP A 413 13.61 21.55 17.64
N ASN A 414 14.42 20.66 17.06
CA ASN A 414 15.31 19.76 17.82
C ASN A 414 16.79 19.95 17.51
N GLY A 415 17.13 20.69 16.46
CA GLY A 415 18.51 20.83 15.98
C GLY A 415 18.97 19.69 15.08
N GLY A 416 20.23 19.77 14.66
CA GLY A 416 20.89 18.78 13.81
C GLY A 416 21.87 19.40 12.82
N THR A 417 22.28 18.62 11.82
CA THR A 417 23.34 18.96 10.87
C THR A 417 22.93 18.65 9.43
N PRO A 418 21.97 19.38 8.83
CA PRO A 418 21.42 19.06 7.50
C PRO A 418 22.46 19.08 6.37
N HIS A 419 23.58 19.78 6.56
CA HIS A 419 24.69 19.79 5.59
C HIS A 419 25.43 18.44 5.48
N LEU A 420 25.19 17.51 6.41
CA LEU A 420 25.70 16.13 6.40
C LEU A 420 24.74 15.14 5.72
N ASP A 421 23.50 15.56 5.44
CA ASP A 421 22.53 14.70 4.76
C ASP A 421 23.02 14.33 3.36
N GLN A 422 22.80 13.07 2.99
CA GLN A 422 23.30 12.49 1.74
C GLN A 422 24.82 12.58 1.56
N ARG A 423 25.55 12.67 2.68
CA ARG A 423 27.01 12.54 2.75
C ARG A 423 27.45 11.50 3.78
N HIS A 424 26.63 11.30 4.80
CA HIS A 424 26.83 10.29 5.84
C HIS A 424 25.57 9.42 5.98
N THR A 425 25.75 8.11 5.98
CA THR A 425 24.67 7.14 6.15
C THR A 425 24.09 7.27 7.56
N VAL A 426 22.81 7.62 7.69
CA VAL A 426 22.10 7.60 8.97
C VAL A 426 21.50 6.23 9.17
N PHE A 427 21.84 5.56 10.26
CA PHE A 427 21.46 4.15 10.49
C PHE A 427 20.85 3.89 11.87
N GLY A 428 20.67 4.93 12.69
CA GLY A 428 19.90 4.84 13.92
C GLY A 428 19.59 6.20 14.55
N HIS A 429 18.86 6.19 15.66
CA HIS A 429 18.48 7.40 16.39
C HIS A 429 18.31 7.15 17.89
N LEU A 430 18.68 8.13 18.71
CA LEU A 430 18.44 8.07 20.16
C LEU A 430 16.94 7.94 20.48
N MET A 431 16.62 7.13 21.48
CA MET A 431 15.24 6.73 21.77
C MET A 431 14.55 7.56 22.86
N ASP A 432 15.31 8.09 23.80
CA ASP A 432 14.76 8.62 25.05
C ASP A 432 15.54 9.82 25.58
N THR A 433 14.87 10.59 26.45
CA THR A 433 15.44 11.80 27.08
C THR A 433 16.71 11.50 27.87
N ALA A 434 16.78 10.35 28.56
CA ALA A 434 17.96 9.98 29.34
C ALA A 434 19.20 9.82 28.43
N SER A 435 19.03 9.26 27.24
CA SER A 435 20.09 9.15 26.24
C SER A 435 20.51 10.51 25.71
N PHE A 436 19.57 11.44 25.52
CA PHE A 436 19.92 12.82 25.15
C PHE A 436 20.68 13.55 26.28
N ASP A 437 20.33 13.32 27.54
CA ASP A 437 21.05 13.89 28.69
C ASP A 437 22.49 13.36 28.79
N VAL A 438 22.68 12.06 28.51
CA VAL A 438 24.02 11.44 28.42
C VAL A 438 24.81 12.03 27.26
N LEU A 439 24.20 12.19 26.08
CA LEU A 439 24.83 12.82 24.92
C LEU A 439 25.30 14.24 25.23
N ASP A 440 24.47 15.04 25.90
CA ASP A 440 24.82 16.41 26.29
C ASP A 440 25.91 16.44 27.38
N THR A 441 25.90 15.47 28.29
CA THR A 441 26.96 15.31 29.30
C THR A 441 28.31 15.03 28.64
N ILE A 442 28.35 14.10 27.67
CA ILE A 442 29.56 13.77 26.92
C ILE A 442 30.01 15.00 26.09
N ALA A 443 29.08 15.69 25.42
CA ALA A 443 29.44 16.86 24.60
C ALA A 443 29.93 18.08 25.40
N ALA A 444 29.75 18.08 26.73
CA ALA A 444 30.20 19.15 27.63
C ALA A 444 31.58 18.91 28.23
N VAL A 445 32.23 17.76 28.00
CA VAL A 445 33.57 17.48 28.52
C VAL A 445 34.61 18.43 27.92
N ALA A 446 35.67 18.71 28.68
CA ALA A 446 36.75 19.57 28.21
C ALA A 446 37.59 18.86 27.14
N THR A 447 37.85 19.55 26.03
CA THR A 447 38.62 19.04 24.90
C THR A 447 39.86 19.90 24.62
N ASP A 448 40.85 19.30 23.97
CA ASP A 448 42.02 20.00 23.45
C ASP A 448 41.73 20.72 22.11
N SER A 449 42.75 21.33 21.51
CA SER A 449 42.61 22.06 20.25
C SER A 449 42.30 21.18 19.03
N ALA A 450 42.37 19.84 19.16
CA ALA A 450 42.01 18.87 18.14
C ALA A 450 40.64 18.22 18.42
N ASP A 451 39.86 18.80 19.33
CA ASP A 451 38.56 18.30 19.78
C ASP A 451 38.65 16.96 20.53
N ARG A 452 39.84 16.54 20.98
CA ARG A 452 40.03 15.31 21.75
C ARG A 452 39.73 15.57 23.23
N PRO A 453 38.95 14.74 23.93
CA PRO A 453 38.67 14.95 25.35
C PRO A 453 39.94 14.80 26.20
N HIS A 454 40.06 15.61 27.25
CA HIS A 454 41.18 15.54 28.19
C HIS A 454 41.14 14.28 29.08
N GLU A 455 39.94 13.82 29.39
CA GLU A 455 39.69 12.56 30.08
C GLU A 455 38.94 11.65 29.11
N ASP A 456 39.37 10.40 28.98
CA ASP A 456 38.80 9.48 28.00
C ASP A 456 37.30 9.23 28.29
N VAL A 457 36.48 9.47 27.28
CA VAL A 457 35.08 9.02 27.24
C VAL A 457 35.07 7.67 26.57
N VAL A 458 34.82 6.62 27.34
CA VAL A 458 35.01 5.22 26.95
C VAL A 458 33.66 4.57 26.67
N ILE A 459 33.56 3.86 25.55
CA ILE A 459 32.52 2.87 25.28
C ILE A 459 32.90 1.62 26.06
N GLU A 460 32.18 1.34 27.14
CA GLU A 460 32.43 0.16 27.98
C GLU A 460 32.06 -1.11 27.22
N THR A 461 30.84 -1.14 26.68
CA THR A 461 30.32 -2.20 25.80
C THR A 461 29.18 -1.67 24.93
N ILE A 462 28.86 -2.39 23.85
CA ILE A 462 27.63 -2.18 23.08
C ILE A 462 26.80 -3.47 23.06
N GLU A 463 25.64 -3.45 23.71
CA GLU A 463 24.71 -4.58 23.73
C GLU A 463 23.60 -4.37 22.70
N ILE A 464 23.23 -5.43 21.98
CA ILE A 464 22.16 -5.40 20.95
C ILE A 464 20.95 -6.20 21.45
N GLU A 465 19.81 -5.53 21.58
CA GLU A 465 18.48 -6.12 21.84
C GLU A 465 17.70 -6.18 20.51
N ASP A 466 17.17 -7.35 20.16
CA ASP A 466 16.50 -7.59 18.85
C ASP A 466 15.04 -7.09 18.82
#